data_AF-A0A961SKC9-F1
#
_entry.id   AF-A0A961SKC9-F1
#
_cell.length_a   1.000
_cell.length_b   1.000
_cell.length_c   1.000
_cell.angle_alpha   90.00
_cell.angle_beta   90.00
_cell.angle_gamma   90.00
#
_symmetry.space_group_name_H-M   'P 1'
#
loop_
_entity.id
_entity.type
_entity.pdbx_description
1 polymer ?
#
loop_
_entity_poly.entity_id
_entity_poly.type
_entity_poly.pdbx_seq_one_letter_code
_entity_poly.pdbx_strand_id
1 'polypeptide(L)'
;MPTRSVPESPQDIPRNSAEWPFLSRLGPLRRFIEFGIGAYPREARIRLAIVNAMALLIAATSMTYVATYAAFGVMNYWPLIAVNIGLAVIALLAPLAHRVSDVAAMIVIWVAEYAALFLFVRELGHNSGIQLNYIIGAAVAFAICGMGHIRLVVAAVVTGLALHLAAWFLYPPGNARI
;
A
#
# COMPACT_ATOMS: atom_id res chain seq x y z
N MET A 1 26.32 -47.88 27.16
CA MET A 1 25.86 -46.50 27.38
C MET A 1 24.76 -46.23 26.37
N PRO A 2 23.57 -45.74 26.79
CA PRO A 2 22.34 -45.76 26.00
C PRO A 2 22.28 -44.68 24.92
N THR A 3 21.40 -44.94 23.97
CA THR A 3 20.98 -44.21 22.76
C THR A 3 20.84 -42.69 22.88
N ARG A 4 21.36 -41.95 21.90
CA ARG A 4 20.73 -40.70 21.43
C ARG A 4 20.12 -40.95 20.05
N SER A 5 18.82 -41.22 20.08
CA SER A 5 17.92 -41.07 18.94
C SER A 5 18.07 -39.68 18.35
N VAL A 6 18.44 -39.62 17.08
CA VAL A 6 18.25 -38.42 16.24
C VAL A 6 16.74 -38.21 16.12
N PRO A 7 16.15 -37.12 16.61
CA PRO A 7 14.77 -36.81 16.29
C PRO A 7 14.72 -36.05 14.97
N GLU A 8 13.87 -36.59 14.10
CA GLU A 8 12.87 -35.87 13.31
C GLU A 8 13.30 -35.09 12.07
N SER A 9 12.69 -35.54 10.98
CA SER A 9 12.60 -34.93 9.67
C SER A 9 12.31 -33.42 9.69
N PRO A 10 12.74 -32.64 8.68
CA PRO A 10 12.40 -31.22 8.50
C PRO A 10 10.91 -30.90 8.23
N GLN A 11 9.96 -31.74 8.67
CA GLN A 11 8.54 -31.63 8.32
C GLN A 11 7.62 -31.09 9.43
N ASP A 12 8.12 -30.78 10.62
CA ASP A 12 7.32 -30.14 11.67
C ASP A 12 7.52 -28.62 11.72
N ILE A 13 7.15 -27.94 10.63
CA ILE A 13 6.81 -26.52 10.74
C ILE A 13 5.34 -26.45 11.15
N PRO A 14 5.01 -25.93 12.35
CA PRO A 14 3.63 -25.89 12.81
C PRO A 14 2.78 -25.12 11.80
N ARG A 15 1.87 -25.84 11.13
CA ARG A 15 0.81 -25.33 10.24
C ARG A 15 -0.20 -24.41 10.94
N ASN A 16 0.04 -24.07 12.20
CA ASN A 16 -1.00 -23.60 13.10
C ASN A 16 -1.12 -22.08 13.09
N SER A 17 -2.35 -21.63 12.92
CA SER A 17 -2.86 -20.24 12.90
C SER A 17 -2.70 -19.48 14.22
N ALA A 18 -1.67 -19.79 15.02
CA ALA A 18 -1.49 -19.32 16.39
C ALA A 18 -0.50 -18.14 16.52
N GLU A 19 0.15 -17.68 15.45
CA GLU A 19 1.19 -16.65 15.56
C GLU A 19 0.67 -15.20 15.71
N TRP A 20 -0.63 -14.94 15.52
CA TRP A 20 -1.17 -13.56 15.48
C TRP A 20 -2.45 -13.42 16.30
N PRO A 21 -2.37 -13.47 17.65
CA PRO A 21 -3.54 -13.41 18.53
C PRO A 21 -4.43 -12.17 18.28
N PHE A 22 -3.85 -11.07 17.81
CA PHE A 22 -4.58 -9.84 17.44
C PHE A 22 -5.32 -9.93 16.10
N LEU A 23 -4.82 -10.70 15.11
CA LEU A 23 -5.51 -10.87 13.82
C LEU A 23 -6.75 -11.76 13.94
N SER A 24 -6.82 -12.62 14.97
CA SER A 24 -7.97 -13.50 15.19
C SER A 24 -9.30 -12.75 15.43
N ARG A 25 -9.23 -11.51 15.93
CA ARG A 25 -10.39 -10.62 16.13
C ARG A 25 -10.84 -9.87 14.87
N LEU A 26 -10.07 -9.88 13.78
CA LEU A 26 -10.34 -9.07 12.58
C LEU A 26 -11.30 -9.73 11.57
N GLY A 27 -11.84 -10.92 11.88
CA GLY A 27 -12.88 -11.58 11.09
C GLY A 27 -12.55 -11.64 9.57
N PRO A 28 -13.37 -11.08 8.67
CA PRO A 28 -13.16 -11.15 7.23
C PRO A 28 -11.90 -10.41 6.73
N LEU A 29 -11.41 -9.39 7.46
CA LEU A 29 -10.21 -8.63 7.07
C LEU A 29 -8.95 -9.50 7.16
N ARG A 30 -8.92 -10.45 8.10
CA ARG A 30 -7.83 -11.43 8.20
C ARG A 30 -7.70 -12.26 6.92
N ARG A 31 -8.83 -12.69 6.34
CA ARG A 31 -8.84 -13.49 5.11
C ARG A 31 -8.26 -12.72 3.92
N PHE A 32 -8.44 -11.40 3.89
CA PHE A 32 -7.83 -10.53 2.89
C PHE A 32 -6.32 -10.36 3.13
N ILE A 33 -5.90 -10.14 4.38
CA ILE A 33 -4.49 -10.01 4.75
C ILE A 33 -3.69 -11.27 4.38
N GLU A 34 -4.27 -12.46 4.60
CA GLU A 34 -3.65 -13.75 4.27
C GLU A 34 -3.83 -14.17 2.79
N PHE A 35 -4.49 -13.35 1.96
CA PHE A 35 -4.78 -13.72 0.59
C PHE A 35 -3.52 -13.67 -0.29
N GLY A 36 -3.26 -14.77 -1.01
CA GLY A 36 -2.17 -14.85 -1.99
C GLY A 36 -0.76 -15.11 -1.42
N ILE A 37 -0.61 -15.28 -0.10
CA ILE A 37 0.71 -15.35 0.56
C ILE A 37 1.07 -16.72 1.18
N GLY A 38 0.18 -17.72 1.04
CA GLY A 38 0.31 -19.02 1.73
C GLY A 38 1.53 -19.88 1.31
N ALA A 39 2.06 -19.67 0.11
CA ALA A 39 3.19 -20.42 -0.43
C ALA A 39 4.57 -19.80 -0.09
N TYR A 40 4.60 -18.60 0.50
CA TYR A 40 5.84 -17.88 0.77
C TYR A 40 6.47 -18.26 2.13
N PRO A 41 7.81 -18.19 2.24
CA PRO A 41 8.52 -18.35 3.51
C PRO A 41 8.13 -17.26 4.52
N ARG A 42 8.33 -17.53 5.82
CA ARG A 42 7.81 -16.72 6.93
C ARG A 42 8.19 -15.23 6.84
N GLU A 43 9.43 -14.93 6.47
CA GLU A 43 9.92 -13.55 6.34
C GLU A 43 9.19 -12.77 5.22
N ALA A 44 9.08 -13.36 4.02
CA ALA A 44 8.34 -12.75 2.91
C ALA A 44 6.84 -12.64 3.22
N ARG A 45 6.27 -13.63 3.93
CA ARG A 45 4.86 -13.63 4.31
C ARG A 45 4.46 -12.44 5.17
N ILE A 46 5.30 -12.06 6.13
CA ILE A 46 5.05 -10.88 6.99
C ILE A 46 5.02 -9.62 6.12
N ARG A 47 6.01 -9.46 5.24
CA ARG A 47 6.09 -8.30 4.35
C ARG A 47 4.87 -8.19 3.44
N LEU A 48 4.46 -9.29 2.81
CA LEU A 48 3.30 -9.35 1.93
C LEU A 48 1.98 -9.14 2.69
N ALA A 49 1.89 -9.62 3.93
CA ALA A 49 0.74 -9.36 4.81
C ALA A 49 0.62 -7.87 5.17
N ILE A 50 1.74 -7.18 5.43
CA ILE A 50 1.76 -5.72 5.65
C ILE A 50 1.28 -5.00 4.39
N VAL A 51 1.73 -5.41 3.21
CA VAL A 51 1.26 -4.85 1.92
C VAL A 51 -0.25 -5.02 1.76
N ASN A 52 -0.80 -6.20 2.06
CA ASN A 52 -2.25 -6.44 1.99
C ASN A 52 -3.04 -5.61 3.02
N ALA A 53 -2.49 -5.44 4.24
CA ALA A 53 -3.10 -4.57 5.25
C ALA A 53 -3.10 -3.10 4.82
N MET A 54 -1.99 -2.62 4.23
CA MET A 54 -1.90 -1.28 3.67
C MET A 54 -2.87 -1.08 2.51
N ALA A 55 -2.99 -2.05 1.61
CA ALA A 55 -3.98 -2.02 0.54
C ALA A 55 -5.42 -1.84 1.07
N LEU A 56 -5.77 -2.56 2.13
CA LEU A 56 -7.06 -2.45 2.78
C LEU A 56 -7.25 -1.07 3.44
N LEU A 57 -6.21 -0.56 4.11
CA LEU A 57 -6.23 0.77 4.70
C LEU A 57 -6.42 1.86 3.65
N ILE A 58 -5.67 1.80 2.53
CA ILE A 58 -5.77 2.71 1.39
C ILE A 58 -7.18 2.67 0.81
N ALA A 59 -7.74 1.48 0.60
CA ALA A 59 -9.10 1.35 0.10
C ALA A 59 -10.13 1.97 1.06
N ALA A 60 -10.02 1.69 2.35
CA ALA A 60 -10.93 2.22 3.36
C ALA A 60 -10.86 3.76 3.44
N THR A 61 -9.66 4.34 3.50
CA THR A 61 -9.47 5.80 3.56
C THR A 61 -9.92 6.47 2.26
N SER A 62 -9.62 5.89 1.10
CA SER A 62 -10.07 6.40 -0.19
C SER A 62 -11.60 6.43 -0.27
N MET A 63 -12.28 5.40 0.24
CA MET A 63 -13.74 5.38 0.29
C MET A 63 -14.31 6.41 1.27
N THR A 64 -13.62 6.71 2.37
CA THR A 64 -13.98 7.84 3.24
C THR A 64 -13.92 9.15 2.46
N TYR A 65 -12.84 9.40 1.71
CA TYR A 65 -12.72 10.61 0.87
C TYR A 65 -13.80 10.68 -0.21
N VAL A 66 -14.14 9.57 -0.86
CA VAL A 66 -15.26 9.49 -1.83
C VAL A 66 -16.56 9.96 -1.18
N ALA A 67 -16.89 9.43 0.00
CA ALA A 67 -18.09 9.81 0.72
C ALA A 67 -18.09 11.29 1.10
N THR A 68 -16.94 11.81 1.58
CA THR A 68 -16.76 13.22 1.90
C THR A 68 -16.98 14.11 0.67
N TYR A 69 -16.29 13.86 -0.43
CA TYR A 69 -16.42 14.67 -1.65
C TYR A 69 -17.81 14.58 -2.27
N ALA A 70 -18.45 13.40 -2.23
CA ALA A 70 -19.82 13.24 -2.68
C ALA A 70 -20.80 14.07 -1.85
N ALA A 71 -20.59 14.17 -0.53
CA ALA A 71 -21.41 14.99 0.36
C ALA A 71 -21.21 16.51 0.12
N PHE A 72 -20.01 16.94 -0.24
CA PHE A 72 -19.73 18.36 -0.55
C PHE A 72 -20.14 18.78 -1.96
N GLY A 73 -20.35 17.85 -2.89
CA GLY A 73 -20.90 18.13 -4.21
C GLY A 73 -20.23 17.30 -5.32
N VAL A 74 -20.93 16.26 -5.77
CA VAL A 74 -20.42 15.30 -6.76
C VAL A 74 -19.91 15.97 -8.04
N MET A 75 -20.63 16.97 -8.58
CA MET A 75 -20.25 17.62 -9.84
C MET A 75 -18.95 18.43 -9.75
N ASN A 76 -18.70 19.06 -8.59
CA ASN A 76 -17.49 19.88 -8.41
C ASN A 76 -16.27 19.01 -8.14
N TYR A 77 -16.45 17.91 -7.40
CA TYR A 77 -15.35 17.04 -6.96
C TYR A 77 -15.28 15.70 -7.69
N TRP A 78 -15.95 15.57 -8.84
CA TRP A 78 -15.99 14.31 -9.60
C TRP A 78 -14.59 13.74 -9.92
N PRO A 79 -13.54 14.54 -10.25
CA PRO A 79 -12.22 13.98 -10.55
C PRO A 79 -11.60 13.35 -9.30
N LEU A 80 -11.75 14.00 -8.14
CA LEU A 80 -11.26 13.51 -6.84
C LEU A 80 -11.98 12.22 -6.43
N ILE A 81 -13.29 12.14 -6.67
CA ILE A 81 -14.08 10.93 -6.44
C ILE A 81 -13.59 9.79 -7.34
N ALA A 82 -13.44 10.05 -8.65
CA ALA A 82 -13.01 9.04 -9.61
C ALA A 82 -11.61 8.50 -9.29
N VAL A 83 -10.66 9.36 -8.91
CA VAL A 83 -9.30 8.96 -8.53
C VAL A 83 -9.31 8.11 -7.26
N ASN A 84 -10.08 8.48 -6.23
CA ASN A 84 -10.16 7.67 -5.00
C ASN A 84 -10.82 6.30 -5.24
N ILE A 85 -11.86 6.22 -6.07
CA ILE A 85 -12.48 4.93 -6.45
C ILE A 85 -11.45 4.07 -7.20
N GLY A 86 -10.76 4.65 -8.18
CA GLY A 86 -9.71 3.95 -8.92
C GLY A 86 -8.60 3.44 -8.01
N LEU A 87 -8.12 4.28 -7.08
CA LEU A 87 -7.09 3.91 -6.12
C LEU A 87 -7.55 2.77 -5.20
N ALA A 88 -8.79 2.82 -4.69
CA ALA A 88 -9.35 1.75 -3.87
C ALA A 88 -9.42 0.42 -4.63
N VAL A 89 -9.86 0.44 -5.89
CA VAL A 89 -9.92 -0.77 -6.73
C VAL A 89 -8.51 -1.34 -6.96
N ILE A 90 -7.55 -0.49 -7.36
CA ILE A 90 -6.17 -0.94 -7.60
C ILE A 90 -5.55 -1.52 -6.32
N ALA A 91 -5.74 -0.86 -5.18
CA ALA A 91 -5.26 -1.34 -3.88
C ALA A 91 -5.86 -2.71 -3.54
N LEU A 92 -7.17 -2.90 -3.70
CA LEU A 92 -7.83 -4.18 -3.42
C LEU A 92 -7.38 -5.31 -4.36
N LEU A 93 -6.89 -4.98 -5.55
CA LEU A 93 -6.30 -5.93 -6.50
C LEU A 93 -4.81 -6.19 -6.26
N ALA A 94 -4.13 -5.41 -5.42
CA ALA A 94 -2.72 -5.59 -5.11
C ALA A 94 -2.35 -7.01 -4.62
N PRO A 95 -3.16 -7.72 -3.81
CA PRO A 95 -2.85 -9.08 -3.41
C PRO A 95 -2.74 -10.08 -4.57
N LEU A 96 -3.40 -9.81 -5.70
CA LEU A 96 -3.29 -10.66 -6.89
C LEU A 96 -1.92 -10.51 -7.57
N ALA A 97 -1.30 -9.34 -7.47
CA ALA A 97 0.02 -9.08 -8.02
C ALA A 97 1.12 -9.87 -7.30
N HIS A 98 0.89 -10.33 -6.06
CA HIS A 98 1.80 -11.26 -5.36
C HIS A 98 2.02 -12.59 -6.10
N ARG A 99 1.14 -12.94 -7.04
CA ARG A 99 1.32 -14.14 -7.88
C ARG A 99 2.40 -13.97 -8.94
N VAL A 100 2.73 -12.74 -9.32
CA VAL A 100 3.74 -12.45 -10.34
C VAL A 100 5.12 -12.35 -9.71
N SER A 101 5.23 -11.59 -8.62
CA SER A 101 6.45 -11.52 -7.81
C SER A 101 6.17 -11.02 -6.39
N ASP A 102 7.14 -11.19 -5.51
CA ASP A 102 7.11 -10.75 -4.11
C ASP A 102 7.24 -9.22 -3.93
N VAL A 103 7.43 -8.51 -5.04
CA VAL A 103 7.63 -7.05 -5.11
C VAL A 103 6.52 -6.37 -5.95
N ALA A 104 5.87 -7.09 -6.86
CA ALA A 104 4.93 -6.52 -7.83
C ALA A 104 3.77 -5.76 -7.16
N ALA A 105 3.15 -6.32 -6.13
CA ALA A 105 2.05 -5.66 -5.43
C ALA A 105 2.46 -4.31 -4.81
N MET A 106 3.67 -4.24 -4.27
CA MET A 106 4.20 -3.01 -3.69
C MET A 106 4.48 -1.95 -4.76
N ILE A 107 5.03 -2.34 -5.91
CA ILE A 107 5.24 -1.43 -7.04
C ILE A 107 3.89 -0.90 -7.55
N VAL A 108 2.88 -1.77 -7.66
CA VAL A 108 1.53 -1.38 -8.10
C VAL A 108 0.92 -0.36 -7.14
N ILE A 109 0.97 -0.61 -5.83
CA ILE A 109 0.46 0.35 -4.83
C ILE A 109 1.23 1.66 -4.91
N TRP A 110 2.56 1.59 -4.92
CA TRP A 110 3.42 2.77 -4.98
C TRP A 110 3.12 3.66 -6.19
N VAL A 111 3.08 3.07 -7.39
CA VAL A 111 2.80 3.82 -8.63
C VAL A 111 1.38 4.39 -8.60
N ALA A 112 0.39 3.62 -8.17
CA ALA A 112 -1.00 4.07 -8.11
C ALA A 112 -1.20 5.22 -7.12
N GLU A 113 -0.61 5.12 -5.92
CA GLU A 113 -0.69 6.14 -4.89
C GLU A 113 0.01 7.43 -5.34
N TYR A 114 1.20 7.32 -5.93
CA TYR A 114 1.93 8.49 -6.40
C TYR A 114 1.23 9.17 -7.57
N ALA A 115 0.65 8.40 -8.49
CA ALA A 115 -0.17 8.95 -9.58
C ALA A 115 -1.43 9.64 -9.04
N ALA A 116 -2.12 9.04 -8.06
CA ALA A 116 -3.30 9.62 -7.43
C ALA A 116 -2.96 10.94 -6.72
N LEU A 117 -1.87 10.98 -5.95
CA LEU A 117 -1.40 12.21 -5.31
C LEU A 117 -1.09 13.31 -6.33
N PHE A 118 -0.47 12.97 -7.45
CA PHE A 118 -0.18 13.95 -8.50
C PHE A 118 -1.46 14.52 -9.11
N LEU A 119 -2.48 13.67 -9.34
CA LEU A 119 -3.78 14.10 -9.81
C LEU A 119 -4.54 14.94 -8.77
N PHE A 120 -4.41 14.65 -7.48
CA PHE A 120 -5.00 15.48 -6.43
C PHE A 120 -4.38 16.87 -6.38
N VAL A 121 -3.05 16.98 -6.48
CA VAL A 121 -2.38 18.28 -6.49
C VAL A 121 -2.72 19.07 -7.76
N ARG A 122 -2.95 18.40 -8.88
CA ARG A 122 -3.45 19.05 -10.10
C ARG A 122 -4.81 19.72 -9.90
N GLU A 123 -5.74 19.07 -9.20
CA GLU A 123 -7.10 19.59 -9.03
C GLU A 123 -7.21 20.58 -7.87
N LEU A 124 -6.50 20.35 -6.76
CA LEU A 124 -6.57 21.17 -5.54
C LEU A 124 -5.46 22.23 -5.41
N GLY A 125 -4.46 22.19 -6.30
CA GLY A 125 -3.27 23.03 -6.23
C GLY A 125 -2.30 22.64 -5.11
N HIS A 126 -1.07 23.17 -5.19
CA HIS A 126 -0.02 22.86 -4.20
C HIS A 126 -0.30 23.45 -2.80
N ASN A 127 -1.24 24.39 -2.64
CA ASN A 127 -1.62 24.90 -1.32
C ASN A 127 -2.42 23.89 -0.47
N SER A 128 -2.94 22.83 -1.08
CA SER A 128 -3.62 21.75 -0.37
C SER A 128 -2.71 20.97 0.59
N GLY A 129 -1.38 21.03 0.37
CA GLY A 129 -0.40 20.28 1.14
C GLY A 129 -0.41 18.76 0.87
N ILE A 130 -1.25 18.27 -0.04
CA ILE A 130 -1.37 16.83 -0.35
C ILE A 130 -0.06 16.23 -0.85
N GLN A 131 0.79 17.02 -1.50
CA GLN A 131 2.12 16.60 -1.91
C GLN A 131 3.06 16.24 -0.74
N LEU A 132 2.72 16.57 0.51
CA LEU A 132 3.48 16.11 1.68
C LEU A 132 3.31 14.60 1.92
N ASN A 133 2.22 14.01 1.41
CA ASN A 133 1.98 12.57 1.52
C ASN A 133 3.00 11.73 0.73
N TYR A 134 3.76 12.31 -0.21
CA TYR A 134 4.89 11.61 -0.84
C TYR A 134 5.96 11.18 0.17
N ILE A 135 6.17 11.97 1.24
CA ILE A 135 7.11 11.66 2.33
C ILE A 135 6.60 10.44 3.10
N ILE A 136 5.30 10.40 3.41
CA ILE A 136 4.66 9.27 4.09
C ILE A 136 4.78 8.00 3.23
N GLY A 137 4.47 8.09 1.93
CA GLY A 137 4.60 6.97 1.02
C GLY A 137 6.04 6.43 0.93
N ALA A 138 7.04 7.31 0.94
CA ALA A 138 8.45 6.90 0.98
C ALA A 138 8.83 6.20 2.30
N ALA A 139 8.32 6.69 3.44
CA ALA A 139 8.53 6.06 4.74
C ALA A 139 7.87 4.67 4.82
N VAL A 140 6.66 4.52 4.27
CA VAL A 140 5.97 3.23 4.17
C VAL A 140 6.74 2.27 3.28
N ALA A 141 7.22 2.72 2.12
CA ALA A 141 8.04 1.89 1.23
C ALA A 141 9.31 1.38 1.94
N PHE A 142 9.97 2.22 2.74
CA PHE A 142 11.10 1.82 3.57
C PHE A 142 10.71 0.81 4.65
N ALA A 143 9.60 1.03 5.37
CA ALA A 143 9.12 0.12 6.41
C ALA A 143 8.78 -1.27 5.87
N ILE A 144 8.28 -1.35 4.63
CA ILE A 144 7.93 -2.62 3.97
C ILE A 144 9.18 -3.28 3.37
N CYS A 145 9.96 -2.56 2.55
CA CYS A 145 11.13 -3.12 1.86
C CYS A 145 12.29 -3.44 2.80
N GLY A 146 12.46 -2.63 3.85
CA GLY A 146 13.65 -2.60 4.68
C GLY A 146 14.95 -2.50 3.87
N MET A 147 16.03 -3.06 4.43
CA MET A 147 17.32 -3.15 3.74
C MET A 147 17.34 -4.19 2.62
N GLY A 148 16.42 -5.15 2.62
CA GLY A 148 16.38 -6.23 1.63
C GLY A 148 16.13 -5.75 0.19
N HIS A 149 15.47 -4.60 0.02
CA HIS A 149 15.21 -4.00 -1.29
C HIS A 149 15.55 -2.51 -1.31
N ILE A 150 16.70 -2.11 -0.79
CA ILE A 150 17.10 -0.70 -0.66
C ILE A 150 17.02 0.07 -1.99
N ARG A 151 17.30 -0.58 -3.12
CA ARG A 151 17.19 0.04 -4.46
C ARG A 151 15.76 0.50 -4.78
N LEU A 152 14.75 -0.25 -4.33
CA LEU A 152 13.34 0.14 -4.50
C LEU A 152 12.96 1.29 -3.58
N VAL A 153 13.48 1.30 -2.35
CA VAL A 153 13.26 2.41 -1.42
C VAL A 153 13.84 3.70 -2.00
N VAL A 154 15.07 3.65 -2.51
CA VAL A 154 15.71 4.81 -3.14
C VAL A 154 14.90 5.26 -4.35
N ALA A 155 14.44 4.33 -5.20
CA ALA A 155 13.59 4.67 -6.34
C ALA A 155 12.27 5.34 -5.90
N ALA A 156 11.63 4.86 -4.83
CA ALA A 156 10.43 5.46 -4.25
C ALA A 156 10.68 6.87 -3.74
N VAL A 157 11.74 7.07 -2.96
CA VAL A 157 12.15 8.39 -2.44
C VAL A 157 12.42 9.36 -3.58
N VAL A 158 13.23 8.97 -4.57
CA VAL A 158 13.60 9.83 -5.70
C VAL A 158 12.38 10.19 -6.53
N THR A 159 11.48 9.24 -6.79
CA THR A 159 10.26 9.50 -7.55
C THR A 159 9.32 10.41 -6.77
N GLY A 160 9.20 10.23 -5.45
CA GLY A 160 8.36 11.06 -4.59
C GLY A 160 8.88 12.50 -4.54
N LEU A 161 10.20 12.68 -4.43
CA LEU A 161 10.84 13.98 -4.51
C LEU A 161 10.63 14.63 -5.89
N ALA A 162 10.83 13.88 -6.98
CA ALA A 162 10.63 14.38 -8.32
C ALA A 162 9.18 14.82 -8.56
N LEU A 163 8.20 14.03 -8.12
CA LEU A 163 6.78 14.38 -8.21
C LEU A 163 6.40 15.54 -7.30
N HIS A 164 6.99 15.63 -6.10
CA HIS A 164 6.79 16.77 -5.21
C HIS A 164 7.26 18.07 -5.86
N LEU A 165 8.47 18.08 -6.41
CA LEU A 165 9.03 19.23 -7.13
C LEU A 165 8.20 19.53 -8.39
N ALA A 166 7.88 18.51 -9.18
CA ALA A 166 7.05 18.67 -10.37
C ALA A 166 5.70 19.30 -10.02
N ALA A 167 5.02 18.79 -8.99
CA ALA A 167 3.73 19.32 -8.55
C ALA A 167 3.84 20.77 -8.06
N TRP A 168 4.94 21.12 -7.38
CA TRP A 168 5.22 22.49 -6.94
C TRP A 168 5.40 23.47 -8.10
N PHE A 169 6.12 23.06 -9.17
CA PHE A 169 6.39 23.93 -10.31
C PHE A 169 5.26 23.95 -11.37
N LEU A 170 4.55 22.82 -11.58
CA LEU A 170 3.53 22.68 -12.62
C LEU A 170 2.16 23.23 -12.21
N TYR A 171 1.85 23.28 -10.91
CA TYR A 171 0.53 23.72 -10.44
C TYR A 171 0.63 24.90 -9.45
N PRO A 172 1.03 26.12 -9.89
CA PRO A 172 0.94 27.33 -9.07
C PRO A 172 -0.51 27.61 -8.62
N PRO A 173 -0.73 28.42 -7.55
CA PRO A 173 -2.06 28.64 -6.96
C PRO A 173 -3.09 29.18 -7.95
N GLY A 174 -2.65 29.88 -9.00
CA GLY A 174 -3.52 30.43 -10.05
C GLY A 174 -4.05 29.42 -11.07
N ASN A 175 -3.60 28.16 -11.05
CA ASN A 175 -4.02 27.10 -11.97
C ASN A 175 -4.84 25.99 -11.30
N ALA A 176 -5.22 26.14 -10.02
CA ALA A 176 -6.16 25.22 -9.38
C ALA A 176 -7.49 25.26 -10.13
N ARG A 177 -7.97 24.09 -10.57
CA ARG A 177 -9.22 23.99 -11.34
C ARG A 177 -10.46 24.09 -10.45
N ILE A 178 -10.27 24.06 -9.13
CA ILE A 178 -11.31 24.07 -8.10
C ILE A 178 -10.87 24.98 -6.95
#